data_AF-A0A957N0R3-F1
#
_entry.id   AF-A0A957N0R3-F1
#
_cell.length_a   1.000
_cell.length_b   1.000
_cell.length_c   1.000
_cell.angle_alpha   90.00
_cell.angle_beta   90.00
_cell.angle_gamma   90.00
#
_symmetry.space_group_name_H-M   'P 1'
#
loop_
_entity.id
_entity.type
_entity.pdbx_description
1 polymer ?
#
loop_
_entity_poly.entity_id
_entity_poly.type
_entity_poly.pdbx_seq_one_letter_code
_entity_poly.pdbx_strand_id
1 'polypeptide(L)'
;LNPAASQQQQALALLTAWFITNQESGTRWAQIAGRVPAQRDADLGGDPVLAGFAAQAATAMPMSTRPEMEQVWGYGGDMLLKVVNDVLAPADAVTEAAALINEANRK
;
A
#
# COMPACT_ATOMS: atom_id res chain seq x y z
N LEU A 1 16.44 -12.34 1.68
CA LEU A 1 17.76 -11.70 1.96
C LEU A 1 18.63 -11.87 0.73
N ASN A 2 19.44 -10.87 0.37
CA ASN A 2 20.30 -10.94 -0.81
C ASN A 2 21.25 -12.16 -0.69
N PRO A 3 21.12 -13.19 -1.55
CA PRO A 3 21.94 -14.39 -1.45
C PRO A 3 23.42 -14.15 -1.79
N ALA A 4 23.73 -13.04 -2.46
CA ALA A 4 25.09 -12.63 -2.79
C ALA A 4 25.80 -11.85 -1.66
N ALA A 5 25.10 -11.52 -0.56
CA ALA A 5 25.68 -10.81 0.58
C ALA A 5 26.35 -11.77 1.57
N SER A 6 27.40 -11.30 2.25
CA SER A 6 28.05 -12.08 3.31
C SER A 6 27.10 -12.34 4.48
N GLN A 7 27.36 -13.40 5.26
CA GLN A 7 26.55 -13.73 6.43
C GLN A 7 26.47 -12.56 7.44
N GLN A 8 27.58 -11.84 7.62
CA GLN A 8 27.61 -10.65 8.46
C GLN A 8 26.72 -9.53 7.93
N GLN A 9 26.71 -9.29 6.60
CA GLN A 9 25.85 -8.28 5.98
C GLN A 9 24.37 -8.65 6.11
N GLN A 10 24.04 -9.93 5.95
CA GLN A 10 22.66 -10.42 6.16
C GLN A 10 22.21 -10.22 7.62
N ALA A 11 23.09 -10.52 8.58
CA ALA A 11 22.81 -10.30 10.00
C ALA A 11 22.60 -8.82 10.33
N LEU A 12 23.45 -7.93 9.81
CA LEU A 12 23.29 -6.49 9.97
C LEU A 12 22.01 -5.98 9.31
N ALA A 13 21.67 -6.46 8.11
CA ALA A 13 20.43 -6.07 7.44
C ALA A 13 19.19 -6.45 8.28
N LEU A 14 19.18 -7.64 8.90
CA LEU A 14 18.12 -8.03 9.81
C LEU A 14 18.09 -7.14 11.06
N LEU A 15 19.22 -6.89 11.71
CA LEU A 15 19.30 -6.01 12.88
C LEU A 15 18.78 -4.60 12.57
N THR A 16 19.14 -4.05 11.41
CA THR A 16 18.62 -2.76 10.96
C THR A 16 17.11 -2.82 10.73
N ALA A 17 16.60 -3.86 10.07
CA ALA A 17 15.16 -4.03 9.87
C ALA A 17 14.40 -4.09 11.20
N TRP A 18 14.93 -4.81 12.19
CA TRP A 18 14.37 -4.85 13.55
C TRP A 18 14.42 -3.49 14.23
N PHE A 19 15.55 -2.80 14.15
CA PHE A 19 15.71 -1.49 14.77
C PHE A 19 14.71 -0.47 14.21
N ILE A 20 14.54 -0.40 12.88
CA ILE A 20 13.65 0.60 12.25
C ILE A 20 12.16 0.25 12.39
N THR A 21 11.81 -0.99 12.76
CA THR A 21 10.41 -1.45 12.92
C THR A 21 9.99 -1.71 14.37
N ASN A 22 10.87 -1.48 15.34
CA ASN A 22 10.54 -1.64 16.76
C ASN A 22 9.56 -0.55 17.26
N GLN A 23 9.08 -0.69 18.50
CA GLN A 23 8.13 0.24 19.11
C GLN A 23 8.65 1.68 19.17
N GLU A 24 9.89 1.88 19.63
CA GLU A 24 10.48 3.21 19.75
C GLU A 24 10.58 3.92 18.38
N SER A 25 11.07 3.22 17.37
CA SER A 25 11.18 3.71 16.00
C SER A 25 9.80 4.00 15.40
N GLY A 26 8.81 3.14 15.67
CA GLY A 26 7.42 3.37 15.27
C GLY A 26 6.83 4.64 15.90
N THR A 27 7.05 4.84 17.20
CA THR A 27 6.64 6.06 17.92
C THR A 27 7.30 7.30 17.32
N ARG A 28 8.62 7.26 17.09
CA ARG A 28 9.35 8.36 16.45
C ARG A 28 8.84 8.63 15.03
N TRP A 29 8.50 7.59 14.28
CA TRP A 29 7.92 7.71 12.94
C TRP A 29 6.58 8.43 12.96
N ALA A 30 5.70 8.06 13.89
CA ALA A 30 4.42 8.74 14.09
C ALA A 30 4.62 10.22 14.42
N GLN A 31 5.48 10.52 15.39
CA GLN A 31 5.70 11.87 15.91
C GLN A 31 6.40 12.82 14.93
N ILE A 32 7.37 12.31 14.17
CA ILE A 32 8.19 13.14 13.26
C ILE A 32 7.58 13.20 11.86
N ALA A 33 7.15 12.05 11.33
CA ALA A 33 6.68 11.98 9.94
C ALA A 33 5.16 12.15 9.82
N GLY A 34 4.42 12.12 10.93
CA GLY A 34 2.95 12.20 10.91
C GLY A 34 2.33 11.05 10.14
N ARG A 35 2.86 9.82 10.28
CA ARG A 35 2.36 8.63 9.59
C ARG A 35 2.06 7.51 10.57
N VAL A 36 0.97 6.78 10.31
CA VAL A 36 0.63 5.60 11.11
C VAL A 36 1.73 4.54 10.94
N PRO A 37 2.40 4.14 12.04
CA PRO A 37 3.43 3.11 12.00
C PRO A 37 2.80 1.73 11.81
N ALA A 38 3.54 0.81 11.18
CA ALA A 38 3.13 -0.60 11.09
C ALA A 38 3.18 -1.32 12.44
N GLN A 39 4.00 -0.81 13.37
CA GLN A 39 4.10 -1.31 14.74
C GLN A 39 2.89 -0.85 15.56
N ARG A 40 2.11 -1.80 16.06
CA ARG A 40 0.81 -1.54 16.72
C ARG A 40 0.94 -0.89 18.08
N ASP A 41 2.02 -1.18 18.80
CA ASP A 41 2.25 -0.66 20.15
C ASP A 41 2.95 0.71 20.15
N ALA A 42 3.19 1.29 18.98
CA ALA A 42 3.77 2.62 18.86
C ALA A 42 2.80 3.67 19.40
N ASP A 43 3.35 4.64 20.12
CA ASP A 43 2.60 5.78 20.63
C ASP A 43 2.36 6.79 19.50
N LEU A 44 1.07 7.09 19.26
CA LEU A 44 0.64 8.06 18.25
C LEU A 44 0.63 9.50 18.79
N GLY A 45 1.09 9.72 20.03
CA GLY A 45 1.20 11.05 20.64
C GLY A 45 -0.13 11.74 20.91
N GLY A 46 -1.24 10.98 20.93
CA GLY A 46 -2.58 11.52 21.04
C GLY A 46 -3.08 12.30 19.81
N ASP A 47 -2.41 12.15 18.65
CA ASP A 47 -2.84 12.81 17.41
C ASP A 47 -4.17 12.21 16.91
N PRO A 48 -5.27 13.01 16.86
CA PRO A 48 -6.57 12.51 16.43
C PRO A 48 -6.61 12.09 14.95
N VAL A 49 -5.77 12.66 14.10
CA VAL A 49 -5.66 12.27 12.68
C VAL A 49 -5.02 10.89 12.58
N LEU A 50 -3.91 10.66 13.28
CA LEU A 50 -3.26 9.34 13.29
C LEU A 50 -4.15 8.27 13.94
N ALA A 51 -4.87 8.63 15.00
CA ALA A 51 -5.84 7.72 15.62
C ALA A 51 -6.96 7.32 14.65
N GLY A 52 -7.48 8.27 13.87
CA GLY A 52 -8.48 8.00 12.83
C GLY A 52 -7.96 7.05 11.74
N PHE A 53 -6.76 7.29 11.24
CA PHE A 53 -6.14 6.39 10.25
C PHE A 53 -5.83 5.00 10.83
N ALA A 54 -5.39 4.90 12.09
CA ALA A 54 -5.16 3.62 12.76
C ALA A 54 -6.46 2.82 12.93
N ALA A 55 -7.57 3.49 13.26
CA ALA A 55 -8.89 2.88 13.32
C ALA A 55 -9.34 2.36 11.95
N GLN A 56 -9.21 3.17 10.89
CA GLN A 56 -9.54 2.76 9.52
C GLN A 56 -8.67 1.59 9.04
N ALA A 57 -7.38 1.58 9.41
CA ALA A 57 -6.44 0.52 9.06
C ALA A 57 -6.85 -0.84 9.64
N ALA A 58 -7.59 -0.88 10.75
CA ALA A 58 -8.05 -2.12 11.38
C ALA A 58 -9.03 -2.92 10.50
N THR A 59 -9.72 -2.26 9.57
CA THR A 59 -10.65 -2.90 8.62
C THR A 59 -10.13 -2.85 7.17
N ALA A 60 -8.92 -2.34 6.95
CA ALA A 60 -8.35 -2.23 5.62
C ALA A 60 -7.98 -3.62 5.08
N MET A 61 -8.27 -3.84 3.79
CA MET A 61 -7.80 -5.03 3.08
C MET A 61 -6.58 -4.64 2.23
N PRO A 62 -5.48 -5.40 2.29
CA PRO A 62 -4.34 -5.14 1.42
C PRO A 62 -4.76 -5.37 -0.03
N MET A 63 -4.26 -4.52 -0.92
CA MET A 63 -4.37 -4.76 -2.35
C MET A 63 -3.66 -6.06 -2.72
N SER A 64 -4.11 -6.71 -3.79
CA SER A 64 -3.46 -7.91 -4.30
C SER A 64 -1.98 -7.62 -4.61
N THR A 65 -1.10 -8.58 -4.31
CA THR A 65 0.34 -8.50 -4.60
C THR A 65 0.73 -9.26 -5.87
N ARG A 66 -0.27 -9.74 -6.63
CA ARG A 66 -0.03 -10.46 -7.88
C ARG A 66 0.39 -9.49 -9.00
N PRO A 67 1.23 -9.93 -9.95
CA PRO A 67 1.73 -9.08 -11.04
C PRO A 67 0.61 -8.38 -11.82
N GLU A 68 -0.56 -9.01 -11.97
CA GLU A 68 -1.69 -8.49 -12.73
C GLU A 68 -2.25 -7.16 -12.19
N MET A 69 -1.96 -6.81 -10.93
CA MET A 69 -2.40 -5.54 -10.34
C MET A 69 -1.79 -4.30 -11.00
N GLU A 70 -0.68 -4.45 -11.74
CA GLU A 70 -0.11 -3.35 -12.52
C GLU A 70 -1.12 -2.84 -13.58
N GLN A 71 -1.85 -3.75 -14.23
CA GLN A 71 -2.82 -3.40 -15.26
C GLN A 71 -4.07 -2.71 -14.69
N VAL A 72 -4.41 -3.04 -13.44
CA VAL A 72 -5.56 -2.44 -12.75
C VAL A 72 -5.36 -0.94 -12.53
N TRP A 73 -4.13 -0.47 -12.29
CA TRP A 73 -3.85 0.96 -12.10
C TRP A 73 -4.10 1.78 -13.35
N GLY A 74 -3.60 1.30 -14.50
CA GLY A 74 -3.75 2.00 -15.78
C GLY A 74 -5.21 2.06 -16.23
N TYR A 75 -5.81 0.88 -16.46
CA TYR A 75 -7.17 0.80 -16.99
C TYR A 75 -8.24 1.21 -15.97
N GLY A 76 -8.03 0.96 -14.68
CA GLY A 76 -8.92 1.47 -13.63
C GLY A 76 -8.87 2.99 -13.49
N GLY A 77 -7.70 3.60 -13.67
CA GLY A 77 -7.57 5.05 -13.72
C GLY A 77 -8.28 5.68 -14.93
N ASP A 78 -8.08 5.11 -16.12
CA ASP A 78 -8.76 5.54 -17.35
C ASP A 78 -10.29 5.41 -17.24
N MET A 79 -10.77 4.29 -16.68
CA MET A 79 -12.19 4.08 -16.38
C MET A 79 -12.78 5.21 -15.54
N LEU A 80 -12.11 5.58 -14.44
CA LEU A 80 -12.56 6.66 -13.56
C LEU A 80 -12.59 8.00 -14.31
N LEU A 81 -11.58 8.29 -15.13
CA LEU A 81 -11.53 9.51 -15.93
C LEU A 81 -12.66 9.56 -16.97
N LYS A 82 -12.96 8.46 -17.65
CA LYS A 82 -14.05 8.39 -18.62
C LYS A 82 -15.41 8.64 -17.98
N VAL A 83 -15.65 8.12 -16.77
CA VAL A 83 -16.90 8.36 -16.04
C VAL A 83 -17.00 9.80 -15.54
N VAL A 84 -15.95 10.32 -14.91
CA VAL A 84 -15.96 11.68 -14.33
C VAL A 84 -16.07 12.78 -15.40
N ASN A 85 -15.58 12.51 -16.62
CA ASN A 85 -15.67 13.43 -17.74
C ASN A 85 -16.88 13.17 -18.66
N ASP A 86 -17.87 12.38 -18.20
CA ASP A 86 -19.10 12.07 -18.94
C ASP A 86 -18.86 11.44 -20.34
N VAL A 87 -17.72 10.76 -20.54
CA VAL A 87 -17.37 10.08 -21.79
C VAL A 87 -18.12 8.75 -21.93
N LEU A 88 -18.19 7.99 -20.83
CA LEU A 88 -18.93 6.72 -20.76
C LEU A 88 -19.80 6.68 -19.51
N ALA A 89 -20.95 6.01 -19.62
CA ALA A 89 -21.74 5.68 -18.45
C ALA A 89 -20.96 4.71 -17.53
N PRO A 90 -21.19 4.73 -16.19
CA PRO A 90 -20.43 3.90 -15.26
C PRO A 90 -20.42 2.40 -15.59
N ALA A 91 -21.56 1.86 -16.04
CA ALA A 91 -21.66 0.44 -16.38
C ALA A 91 -20.78 0.08 -17.58
N ASP A 92 -20.78 0.91 -18.62
CA ASP A 92 -20.02 0.68 -19.85
C ASP A 92 -18.51 0.82 -19.60
N ALA A 93 -18.11 1.82 -18.80
CA ALA A 93 -16.72 2.02 -18.42
C ALA A 93 -16.15 0.83 -17.63
N VAL A 94 -16.93 0.24 -16.71
CA VAL A 94 -16.52 -0.96 -15.97
C VAL A 94 -16.37 -2.16 -16.90
N THR A 95 -17.31 -2.37 -17.83
CA THR A 95 -17.22 -3.45 -18.81
C THR A 95 -15.99 -3.32 -19.71
N GLU A 96 -15.71 -2.12 -20.22
CA GLU A 96 -14.53 -1.84 -21.04
C GLU A 96 -13.24 -2.09 -20.25
N ALA A 97 -13.13 -1.51 -19.05
CA ALA A 97 -11.93 -1.64 -18.22
C ALA A 97 -11.65 -3.10 -17.83
N ALA A 98 -12.69 -3.87 -17.48
CA ALA A 98 -12.55 -5.29 -17.19
C ALA A 98 -12.04 -6.08 -18.41
N ALA A 99 -12.55 -5.78 -19.61
CA ALA A 99 -12.08 -6.41 -20.85
C ALA A 99 -10.60 -6.09 -21.12
N LEU A 100 -10.20 -4.82 -21.01
CA LEU A 100 -8.82 -4.38 -21.23
C LEU A 100 -7.85 -4.98 -20.20
N ILE A 101 -8.24 -5.06 -18.92
CA ILE A 101 -7.44 -5.70 -17.87
C ILE A 101 -7.25 -7.19 -18.16
N ASN A 102 -8.31 -7.89 -18.60
CA ASN A 102 -8.23 -9.30 -18.94
C ASN A 102 -7.33 -9.52 -20.17
N GLU A 103 -7.52 -8.73 -21.23
CA GLU A 103 -6.70 -8.79 -22.44
C GLU A 103 -5.21 -8.56 -22.13
N ALA A 104 -4.89 -7.51 -21.36
CA ALA A 104 -3.52 -7.19 -20.99
C ALA A 104 -2.87 -8.29 -20.13
N ASN A 105 -3.65 -8.99 -19.33
CA ASN A 105 -3.21 -10.13 -18.52
C ASN A 105 -3.35 -11.49 -19.24
N ARG A 106 -3.81 -11.51 -20.49
CA ARG A 106 -4.06 -12.71 -21.31
C ARG A 106 -5.04 -13.69 -20.66
N LYS A 107 -6.17 -13.18 -20.17
CA LYS A 107 -7.25 -13.93 -19.51
C LYS A 107 -8.56 -13.82 -20.27
#